data_AF-A0A8J2I991-F1
#
_entry.id   AF-A0A8J2I991-F1
#
_cell.length_a   1.000
_cell.length_b   1.000
_cell.length_c   1.000
_cell.angle_alpha   90.00
_cell.angle_beta   90.00
_cell.angle_gamma   90.00
#
_symmetry.space_group_name_H-M   'P 1'
#
loop_
_entity.id
_entity.type
_entity.pdbx_description
1 polymer ?
#
loop_
_entity_poly.entity_id
_entity_poly.type
_entity_poly.pdbx_seq_one_letter_code
_entity_poly.pdbx_strand_id
1 'polypeptide(L)'
;MSHFLYSGPLDTPTSTPSILDSDASRLSTRLCESRLRFIKQVPIDLKSELCSPRDRRAALAVYNEAIETSKSTNANHLDVETEAEARIETILGIKRADPSDRVFQKSLLLPIDPMYAEPRIEASEDGLSYHASWRLHEWRRDGWPGSYPGRAIEKEKTMEGDPGTWRDQDWSDEPSKDWPNLGGKTM
;
A
#
# COMPACT_ATOMS: atom_id res chain seq x y z
N MET A 1 -63.24 -41.47 -5.75
CA MET A 1 -62.35 -42.28 -4.89
C MET A 1 -60.97 -42.29 -5.53
N SER A 2 -59.99 -42.08 -4.67
CA SER A 2 -58.61 -41.65 -4.86
C SER A 2 -57.65 -42.71 -5.45
N HIS A 3 -56.44 -42.21 -5.75
CA HIS A 3 -55.13 -42.88 -5.77
C HIS A 3 -54.63 -43.53 -7.07
N PHE A 4 -54.01 -42.71 -7.93
CA PHE A 4 -52.68 -43.02 -8.43
C PHE A 4 -51.73 -41.89 -8.02
N LEU A 5 -50.86 -42.22 -7.06
CA LEU A 5 -49.81 -41.37 -6.51
C LEU A 5 -48.49 -41.66 -7.21
N TYR A 6 -47.64 -40.63 -7.20
CA TYR A 6 -46.17 -40.67 -7.24
C TYR A 6 -45.49 -40.57 -8.61
N SER A 7 -45.43 -39.33 -9.12
CA SER A 7 -44.33 -38.87 -9.97
C SER A 7 -43.11 -38.62 -9.09
N GLY A 8 -42.00 -39.32 -9.38
CA GLY A 8 -40.70 -39.14 -8.75
C GLY A 8 -40.11 -37.73 -8.94
N PRO A 9 -38.95 -37.49 -8.34
CA PRO A 9 -38.50 -36.16 -7.95
C PRO A 9 -38.33 -35.25 -9.17
N LEU A 10 -39.00 -34.09 -9.13
CA LEU A 10 -38.52 -32.92 -9.83
C LEU A 10 -37.26 -32.49 -9.10
N ASP A 11 -36.12 -32.79 -9.71
CA ASP A 11 -34.83 -32.23 -9.35
C ASP A 11 -34.98 -30.71 -9.26
N THR A 12 -35.23 -30.21 -8.05
CA THR A 12 -34.90 -28.85 -7.73
C THR A 12 -33.39 -28.76 -7.94
N PRO A 13 -32.88 -27.82 -8.77
CA PRO A 13 -31.47 -27.52 -8.72
C PRO A 13 -31.21 -27.09 -7.28
N THR A 14 -30.55 -27.96 -6.52
CA THR A 14 -29.97 -27.60 -5.25
C THR A 14 -29.05 -26.45 -5.60
N SER A 15 -29.43 -25.24 -5.18
CA SER A 15 -28.53 -24.10 -5.22
C SER A 15 -27.32 -24.51 -4.39
N THR A 16 -26.30 -25.03 -5.06
CA THR A 16 -24.97 -25.17 -4.50
C THR A 16 -24.62 -23.77 -4.01
N PRO A 17 -24.48 -23.52 -2.69
CA PRO A 17 -23.94 -22.25 -2.26
C PRO A 17 -22.61 -22.10 -2.98
N SER A 18 -22.51 -21.05 -3.80
CA SER A 18 -21.35 -20.80 -4.63
C SER A 18 -20.14 -20.79 -3.70
N ILE A 19 -19.24 -21.78 -3.84
CA ILE A 19 -18.06 -21.95 -2.98
C ILE A 19 -17.25 -20.64 -2.93
N LEU A 20 -17.28 -19.87 -4.02
CA LEU A 20 -16.70 -18.54 -4.17
C LEU A 20 -17.27 -17.49 -3.17
N ASP A 21 -18.58 -17.50 -2.90
CA ASP A 21 -19.17 -16.55 -1.93
C ASP A 21 -18.74 -16.85 -0.49
N SER A 22 -18.45 -18.13 -0.19
CA SER A 22 -17.98 -18.53 1.13
C SER A 22 -16.55 -18.05 1.40
N ASP A 23 -15.65 -18.16 0.43
CA ASP A 23 -14.26 -17.78 0.61
C ASP A 23 -14.06 -16.26 0.65
N ALA A 24 -14.79 -15.51 -0.17
CA ALA A 24 -14.83 -14.04 -0.12
C ALA A 24 -15.29 -13.54 1.26
N SER A 25 -16.40 -14.09 1.76
CA SER A 25 -16.97 -13.73 3.06
C SER A 25 -15.99 -14.06 4.20
N ARG A 26 -15.38 -15.25 4.19
CA ARG A 26 -14.42 -15.68 5.21
C ARG A 26 -13.18 -14.80 5.25
N LEU A 27 -12.62 -14.44 4.09
CA LEU A 27 -11.48 -13.52 4.04
C LEU A 27 -11.86 -12.14 4.59
N SER A 28 -12.99 -11.59 4.16
CA SER A 28 -13.44 -10.27 4.61
C SER A 28 -13.59 -10.23 6.14
N THR A 29 -14.16 -11.28 6.75
CA THR A 29 -14.23 -11.44 8.20
C THR A 29 -12.85 -11.48 8.85
N ARG A 30 -11.91 -12.30 8.34
CA ARG A 30 -10.54 -12.40 8.88
C ARG A 30 -9.78 -11.06 8.83
N LEU A 31 -9.90 -10.33 7.72
CA LEU A 31 -9.31 -9.00 7.57
C LEU A 31 -9.94 -8.00 8.54
N CYS A 32 -11.25 -8.04 8.72
CA CYS A 32 -11.96 -7.18 9.68
C CYS A 32 -11.52 -7.47 11.12
N GLU A 33 -11.42 -8.75 11.52
CA GLU A 33 -10.97 -9.14 12.85
C GLU A 33 -9.52 -8.72 13.10
N SER A 34 -8.64 -8.90 12.12
CA SER A 34 -7.22 -8.51 12.21
C SER A 34 -7.08 -6.99 12.30
N ARG A 35 -7.83 -6.24 11.51
CA ARG A 35 -7.92 -4.77 11.61
C ARG A 35 -8.41 -4.33 13.00
N LEU A 36 -9.43 -4.98 13.55
CA LEU A 36 -9.94 -4.66 14.89
C LEU A 36 -8.93 -4.97 15.99
N ARG A 37 -8.20 -6.09 15.89
CA ARG A 37 -7.09 -6.41 16.81
C ARG A 37 -6.00 -5.35 16.75
N PHE A 38 -5.58 -4.97 15.54
CA PHE A 38 -4.59 -3.90 15.34
C PHE A 38 -5.05 -2.56 15.92
N ILE A 39 -6.33 -2.20 15.75
CA ILE A 39 -6.88 -0.96 16.33
C ILE A 39 -6.79 -0.96 17.85
N LYS A 40 -7.10 -2.10 18.49
CA LYS A 40 -7.09 -2.25 19.95
C LYS A 40 -5.68 -2.28 20.53
N GLN A 41 -4.73 -2.90 19.85
CA GLN A 41 -3.36 -3.09 20.36
C GLN A 41 -2.47 -1.89 20.11
N VAL A 42 -2.67 -1.17 19.02
CA VAL A 42 -1.84 -0.03 18.65
C VAL A 42 -2.61 1.27 18.94
N PRO A 43 -2.24 2.05 19.96
CA PRO A 43 -2.92 3.30 20.28
C PRO A 43 -2.67 4.38 19.22
N ILE A 44 -3.56 5.38 19.15
CA ILE A 44 -3.31 6.61 18.39
C ILE A 44 -2.58 7.56 19.34
N ASP A 45 -1.28 7.37 19.49
CA ASP A 45 -0.43 8.21 20.34
C ASP A 45 0.81 8.64 19.56
N LEU A 46 1.07 9.94 19.51
CA LEU A 46 2.26 10.55 18.90
C LEU A 46 3.56 10.10 19.57
N LYS A 47 3.47 9.60 20.81
CA LYS A 47 4.60 9.11 21.60
C LYS A 47 4.66 7.58 21.67
N SER A 48 3.83 6.87 20.91
CA SER A 48 3.85 5.41 20.93
C SER A 48 5.13 4.87 20.30
N GLU A 49 5.88 4.08 21.07
CA GLU A 49 7.03 3.31 20.56
C GLU A 49 6.60 2.13 19.66
N LEU A 50 5.31 1.76 19.68
CA LEU A 50 4.81 0.61 18.92
C LEU A 50 4.60 0.93 17.43
N CYS A 51 4.15 2.14 17.11
CA CYS A 51 3.80 2.54 15.76
C CYS A 51 3.58 4.05 15.71
N SER A 52 4.19 4.74 14.75
CA SER A 52 3.88 6.15 14.54
C SER A 52 2.42 6.31 14.07
N PRO A 53 1.74 7.46 14.35
CA PRO A 53 0.41 7.70 13.82
C PRO A 53 0.32 7.69 12.29
N ARG A 54 1.43 7.97 11.60
CA ARG A 54 1.55 7.90 10.14
C ARG A 54 1.47 6.45 9.67
N ASP A 55 2.32 5.59 10.21
CA ASP A 55 2.39 4.17 9.82
C ASP A 55 1.09 3.46 10.17
N ARG A 56 0.50 3.80 11.32
CA ARG A 56 -0.81 3.30 11.73
C ARG A 56 -1.88 3.62 10.69
N ARG A 57 -1.92 4.86 10.20
CA ARG A 57 -2.88 5.29 9.18
C ARG A 57 -2.66 4.54 7.87
N ALA A 58 -1.40 4.38 7.45
CA ALA A 58 -1.07 3.65 6.24
C ALA A 58 -1.46 2.16 6.33
N ALA A 59 -1.15 1.48 7.43
CA ALA A 59 -1.54 0.09 7.64
C ALA A 59 -3.07 -0.09 7.63
N LEU A 60 -3.81 0.83 8.27
CA LEU A 60 -5.28 0.83 8.23
C LEU A 60 -5.84 1.08 6.83
N ALA A 61 -5.18 1.88 6.01
CA ALA A 61 -5.57 2.08 4.61
C ALA A 61 -5.44 0.77 3.81
N VAL A 62 -4.34 0.03 3.99
CA VAL A 62 -4.16 -1.29 3.36
C VAL A 62 -5.24 -2.27 3.82
N TYR A 63 -5.56 -2.32 5.12
CA TYR A 63 -6.67 -3.17 5.61
C TYR A 63 -8.00 -2.82 4.95
N ASN A 64 -8.36 -1.53 4.89
CA ASN A 64 -9.62 -1.11 4.28
C ASN A 64 -9.66 -1.47 2.79
N GLU A 65 -8.57 -1.24 2.08
CA GLU A 65 -8.47 -1.58 0.66
C GLU A 65 -8.60 -3.09 0.43
N ALA A 66 -7.88 -3.92 1.20
CA ALA A 66 -7.97 -5.36 1.11
C ALA A 66 -9.39 -5.89 1.40
N ILE A 67 -10.09 -5.29 2.38
CA ILE A 67 -11.50 -5.61 2.67
C ILE A 67 -12.38 -5.28 1.47
N GLU A 68 -12.24 -4.11 0.85
CA GLU A 68 -13.04 -3.75 -0.32
C GLU A 68 -12.71 -4.62 -1.54
N THR A 69 -11.43 -4.86 -1.81
CA THR A 69 -10.99 -5.73 -2.92
C THR A 69 -11.47 -7.17 -2.71
N SER A 70 -11.49 -7.68 -1.47
CA SER A 70 -11.99 -9.03 -1.16
C SER A 70 -13.48 -9.24 -1.46
N LYS A 71 -14.27 -8.17 -1.55
CA LYS A 71 -15.71 -8.23 -1.90
C LYS A 71 -15.94 -8.32 -3.40
N SER A 72 -14.91 -8.07 -4.22
CA SER A 72 -15.02 -8.14 -5.68
C SER A 72 -15.06 -9.60 -6.15
N THR A 73 -16.03 -9.94 -7.01
CA THR A 73 -16.29 -11.30 -7.51
C THR A 73 -15.11 -11.94 -8.25
N ASN A 74 -14.16 -11.14 -8.74
CA ASN A 74 -13.00 -11.62 -9.50
C ASN A 74 -11.69 -11.64 -8.69
N ALA A 75 -11.74 -11.36 -7.38
CA ALA A 75 -10.52 -11.28 -6.57
C ALA A 75 -9.99 -12.68 -6.21
N ASN A 76 -8.70 -12.92 -6.42
CA ASN A 76 -8.05 -14.08 -5.81
C ASN A 76 -7.81 -13.78 -4.32
N HIS A 77 -8.71 -14.28 -3.47
CA HIS A 77 -8.73 -13.97 -2.03
C HIS A 77 -7.41 -14.28 -1.31
N LEU A 78 -6.77 -15.41 -1.60
CA LEU A 78 -5.49 -15.78 -0.98
C LEU A 78 -4.36 -14.79 -1.35
N ASP A 79 -4.34 -14.34 -2.59
CA ASP A 79 -3.33 -13.38 -3.06
C ASP A 79 -3.57 -12.00 -2.43
N VAL A 80 -4.83 -11.58 -2.26
CA VAL A 80 -5.18 -10.33 -1.56
C VAL A 80 -4.72 -10.36 -0.11
N GLU A 81 -4.94 -11.47 0.59
CA GLU A 81 -4.50 -11.63 1.99
C GLU A 81 -2.96 -11.53 2.09
N THR A 82 -2.26 -12.29 1.24
CA THR A 82 -0.80 -12.35 1.23
C THR A 82 -0.19 -10.98 0.88
N GLU A 83 -0.77 -10.28 -0.10
CA GLU A 83 -0.32 -8.96 -0.51
C GLU A 83 -0.57 -7.90 0.59
N ALA A 84 -1.74 -7.96 1.24
CA ALA A 84 -2.05 -7.07 2.36
C ALA A 84 -1.08 -7.27 3.54
N GLU A 85 -0.82 -8.52 3.91
CA GLU A 85 0.11 -8.88 4.99
C GLU A 85 1.52 -8.34 4.71
N ALA A 86 2.08 -8.64 3.54
CA ALA A 86 3.41 -8.19 3.16
C ALA A 86 3.55 -6.65 3.21
N ARG A 87 2.51 -5.92 2.78
CA ARG A 87 2.50 -4.46 2.80
C ARG A 87 2.36 -3.88 4.19
N ILE A 88 1.51 -4.47 5.03
CA ILE A 88 1.35 -4.06 6.42
C ILE A 88 2.65 -4.31 7.20
N GLU A 89 3.27 -5.48 7.04
CA GLU A 89 4.57 -5.78 7.65
C GLU A 89 5.67 -4.80 7.22
N THR A 90 5.67 -4.41 5.93
CA THR A 90 6.61 -3.41 5.42
C THR A 90 6.35 -2.04 6.03
N ILE A 91 5.09 -1.59 6.08
CA ILE A 91 4.70 -0.32 6.72
C ILE A 91 5.09 -0.30 8.21
N LEU A 92 4.93 -1.42 8.91
CA LEU A 92 5.26 -1.52 10.33
C LEU A 92 6.74 -1.76 10.61
N GLY A 93 7.59 -1.87 9.57
CA GLY A 93 9.04 -2.05 9.74
C GLY A 93 9.43 -3.45 10.21
N ILE A 94 8.47 -4.39 10.23
CA ILE A 94 8.69 -5.80 10.56
C ILE A 94 9.47 -6.48 9.43
N LYS A 95 9.12 -6.13 8.18
CA LYS A 95 9.76 -6.63 6.98
C LYS A 95 10.48 -5.50 6.26
N ARG A 96 11.77 -5.69 5.99
CA ARG A 96 12.55 -4.79 5.13
C ARG A 96 12.13 -4.97 3.68
N ALA A 97 12.07 -3.87 2.93
CA ALA A 97 11.75 -3.91 1.52
C ALA A 97 12.66 -2.95 0.75
N ASP A 98 13.22 -3.44 -0.35
CA ASP A 98 13.96 -2.61 -1.29
C ASP A 98 12.98 -1.86 -2.19
N PRO A 99 13.35 -0.69 -2.75
CA PRO A 99 12.46 0.05 -3.63
C PRO A 99 11.88 -0.84 -4.74
N SER A 100 12.68 -1.72 -5.36
CA SER A 100 12.24 -2.64 -6.41
C SER A 100 11.22 -3.71 -5.98
N ASP A 101 10.90 -3.84 -4.70
CA ASP A 101 10.00 -4.89 -4.22
C ASP A 101 8.55 -4.68 -4.64
N ARG A 102 7.81 -5.80 -4.72
CA ARG A 102 6.42 -5.83 -5.18
C ARG A 102 5.46 -4.98 -4.35
N VAL A 103 5.76 -4.75 -3.08
CA VAL A 103 4.91 -3.95 -2.17
C VAL A 103 4.77 -2.49 -2.65
N PHE A 104 5.73 -2.00 -3.42
CA PHE A 104 5.73 -0.65 -3.99
C PHE A 104 5.29 -0.62 -5.47
N GLN A 105 4.89 -1.75 -6.03
CA GLN A 105 4.37 -1.87 -7.38
C GLN A 105 2.86 -2.10 -7.34
N LYS A 106 2.16 -1.65 -8.38
CA LYS A 106 0.72 -1.87 -8.50
C LYS A 106 0.45 -3.33 -8.90
N SER A 107 -0.29 -4.05 -8.05
CA SER A 107 -0.80 -5.41 -8.31
C SER A 107 -2.29 -5.48 -7.97
N LEU A 108 -2.69 -6.22 -6.91
CA LEU A 108 -4.08 -6.35 -6.50
C LEU A 108 -4.53 -5.16 -5.64
N LEU A 109 -3.61 -4.60 -4.86
CA LEU A 109 -3.79 -3.44 -4.01
C LEU A 109 -2.89 -2.28 -4.51
N LEU A 110 -3.14 -1.05 -4.03
CA LEU A 110 -2.41 0.16 -4.40
C LEU A 110 -1.03 0.22 -3.75
N PRO A 111 0.06 0.47 -4.50
CA PRO A 111 1.41 0.43 -3.94
C PRO A 111 1.56 1.30 -2.70
N ILE A 112 2.31 0.83 -1.71
CA ILE A 112 2.55 1.60 -0.48
C ILE A 112 3.51 2.77 -0.73
N ASP A 113 3.55 3.73 0.20
CA ASP A 113 4.41 4.91 0.07
C ASP A 113 5.89 4.50 0.02
N PRO A 114 6.68 5.01 -0.96
CA PRO A 114 8.09 4.64 -1.11
C PRO A 114 8.95 4.97 0.11
N MET A 115 8.52 5.89 0.98
CA MET A 115 9.22 6.18 2.23
C MET A 115 9.50 4.95 3.11
N TYR A 116 8.73 3.86 2.93
CA TYR A 116 8.87 2.61 3.70
C TYR A 116 9.95 1.69 3.14
N ALA A 117 10.56 2.02 2.00
CA ALA A 117 11.67 1.26 1.43
C ALA A 117 12.99 1.60 2.13
N GLU A 118 13.94 0.67 2.09
CA GLU A 118 15.26 0.83 2.68
C GLU A 118 16.12 1.85 1.89
N PRO A 119 16.87 2.75 2.58
CA PRO A 119 16.94 2.90 4.04
C PRO A 119 15.67 3.53 4.63
N ARG A 120 14.94 2.87 5.53
CA ARG A 120 13.62 3.35 6.00
C ARG A 120 13.75 4.68 6.77
N ILE A 121 12.84 5.63 6.54
CA ILE A 121 12.75 6.85 7.38
C ILE A 121 11.81 6.59 8.53
N GLU A 122 12.37 6.52 9.74
CA GLU A 122 11.57 6.48 10.95
C GLU A 122 11.01 7.86 11.26
N ALA A 123 9.69 7.92 11.48
CA ALA A 123 9.02 9.18 11.79
C ALA A 123 9.53 9.82 13.09
N SER A 124 10.10 9.04 14.01
CA SER A 124 10.75 9.54 15.23
C SER A 124 12.04 10.30 14.96
N GLU A 125 12.75 9.96 13.88
CA GLU A 125 14.03 10.57 13.50
C GLU A 125 13.83 11.74 12.54
N ASP A 126 12.75 11.72 11.76
CA ASP A 126 12.37 12.79 10.84
C ASP A 126 11.20 13.63 11.38
N GLY A 127 11.44 14.31 12.51
CA GLY A 127 10.40 15.04 13.26
C GLY A 127 9.66 16.14 12.49
N LEU A 128 10.22 16.62 11.37
CA LEU A 128 9.57 17.56 10.45
C LEU A 128 9.20 16.93 9.09
N SER A 129 9.36 15.61 8.93
CA SER A 129 9.14 14.88 7.67
C SER A 129 9.92 15.46 6.48
N TYR A 130 11.02 16.17 6.75
CA TYR A 130 11.79 16.88 5.73
C TYR A 130 12.58 15.90 4.88
N HIS A 131 13.25 14.95 5.55
CA HIS A 131 14.04 13.93 4.87
C HIS A 131 13.14 13.01 4.03
N ALA A 132 11.95 12.66 4.53
CA ALA A 132 10.96 11.87 3.80
C ALA A 132 10.44 12.62 2.57
N SER A 133 10.18 13.92 2.72
CA SER A 133 9.70 14.74 1.61
C SER A 133 10.76 14.91 0.52
N TRP A 134 12.01 15.19 0.92
CA TRP A 134 13.15 15.29 0.02
C TRP A 134 13.39 14.00 -0.75
N ARG A 135 13.51 12.88 -0.02
CA ARG A 135 13.79 11.58 -0.62
C ARG A 135 12.71 11.20 -1.62
N LEU A 136 11.44 11.35 -1.23
CA LEU A 136 10.32 11.05 -2.11
C LEU A 136 10.32 11.93 -3.37
N HIS A 137 10.72 13.20 -3.25
CA HIS A 137 10.89 14.09 -4.40
C HIS A 137 11.97 13.59 -5.36
N GLU A 138 13.16 13.27 -4.85
CA GLU A 138 14.27 12.76 -5.66
C GLU A 138 13.95 11.43 -6.33
N TRP A 139 13.29 10.52 -5.62
CA TRP A 139 12.88 9.22 -6.16
C TRP A 139 11.87 9.38 -7.30
N ARG A 140 10.88 10.27 -7.13
CA ARG A 140 9.92 10.60 -8.19
C ARG A 140 10.60 11.22 -9.40
N ARG A 141 11.62 12.05 -9.20
CA ARG A 141 12.41 12.64 -10.30
C ARG A 141 13.14 11.57 -11.12
N ASP A 142 13.52 10.46 -10.50
CA ASP A 142 14.12 9.30 -11.17
C ASP A 142 13.09 8.33 -11.79
N GLY A 143 11.80 8.66 -11.77
CA GLY A 143 10.73 7.89 -12.42
C GLY A 143 10.04 6.85 -11.54
N TRP A 144 10.27 6.88 -10.23
CA TRP A 144 9.59 6.02 -9.27
C TRP A 144 8.06 6.26 -9.26
N PRO A 145 7.18 5.23 -9.15
CA PRO A 145 7.47 3.80 -9.01
C PRO A 145 7.66 3.03 -10.33
N GLY A 146 7.61 3.71 -11.48
CA GLY A 146 7.74 3.07 -12.79
C GLY A 146 9.16 2.53 -13.08
N SER A 147 10.18 3.10 -12.44
CA SER A 147 11.58 2.70 -12.56
C SER A 147 12.32 2.81 -11.24
N TYR A 148 13.29 1.92 -11.01
CA TYR A 148 14.17 1.94 -9.82
C TYR A 148 14.93 3.27 -9.71
N PRO A 149 14.92 3.96 -8.55
CA PRO A 149 15.44 5.32 -8.41
C PRO A 149 16.93 5.30 -8.07
N GLY A 150 17.73 4.69 -8.95
CA GLY A 150 19.13 4.36 -8.67
C GLY A 150 20.01 5.56 -8.36
N ARG A 151 19.83 6.70 -9.05
CA ARG A 151 20.67 7.90 -8.83
C ARG A 151 20.31 8.57 -7.51
N ALA A 152 19.03 8.62 -7.17
CA ALA A 152 18.59 9.16 -5.89
C ALA A 152 19.09 8.32 -4.70
N ILE A 153 19.10 6.99 -4.82
CA ILE A 153 19.66 6.09 -3.81
C ILE A 153 21.18 6.25 -3.68
N GLU A 154 21.89 6.40 -4.80
CA GLU A 154 23.33 6.68 -4.79
C GLU A 154 23.63 8.02 -4.13
N LYS A 155 22.87 9.07 -4.47
CA LYS A 155 22.95 10.40 -3.86
C LYS A 155 22.78 10.32 -2.34
N GLU A 156 21.78 9.59 -1.87
CA GLU A 156 21.54 9.36 -0.45
C GLU A 156 22.72 8.65 0.25
N LYS A 157 23.26 7.57 -0.34
CA LYS A 157 24.44 6.86 0.20
C LYS A 157 25.67 7.75 0.30
N THR A 158 25.85 8.69 -0.64
CA THR A 158 26.98 9.63 -0.60
C THR A 158 26.81 10.77 0.42
N MET A 159 25.59 10.96 0.93
CA MET A 159 25.23 12.02 1.88
C MET A 159 25.20 11.53 3.34
N GLU A 160 25.55 10.27 3.59
CA GLU A 160 25.48 9.62 4.90
C GLU A 160 26.48 10.27 5.89
N GLY A 161 26.04 11.27 6.67
CA GLY A 161 26.83 11.85 7.76
C GLY A 161 26.49 13.25 8.29
N ASP A 162 25.74 14.10 7.57
CA ASP A 162 25.46 15.46 8.07
C ASP A 162 24.00 15.91 7.86
N PRO A 163 23.14 15.77 8.89
CA PRO A 163 21.76 16.26 8.89
C PRO A 163 21.61 17.77 8.61
N GLY A 164 22.67 18.56 8.74
CA GLY A 164 22.67 20.00 8.44
C GLY A 164 22.56 20.30 6.95
N THR A 165 23.19 19.48 6.09
CA THR A 165 23.23 19.70 4.64
C THR A 165 21.85 19.62 3.96
N TRP A 166 20.88 18.98 4.60
CA TRP A 166 19.50 18.91 4.13
C TRP A 166 18.82 20.28 4.15
N ARG A 167 18.96 21.06 5.24
CA ARG A 167 18.24 22.34 5.43
C ARG A 167 18.76 23.47 4.52
N ASP A 168 20.02 23.39 4.13
CA ASP A 168 20.73 24.47 3.45
C ASP A 168 20.70 24.35 1.91
N GLN A 169 20.13 23.27 1.37
CA GLN A 169 19.84 23.22 -0.07
C GLN A 169 18.68 24.17 -0.37
N ASP A 170 18.99 25.23 -1.12
CA ASP A 170 18.00 26.16 -1.66
C ASP A 170 17.11 25.41 -2.66
N TRP A 171 15.89 25.10 -2.23
CA TRP A 171 14.85 24.44 -3.03
C TRP A 171 14.11 25.42 -3.94
N SER A 172 14.64 26.62 -4.16
CA SER A 172 14.12 27.53 -5.17
C SER A 172 14.22 26.83 -6.53
N ASP A 173 13.05 26.43 -7.04
CA ASP A 173 12.85 25.80 -8.33
C ASP A 173 13.86 26.33 -9.36
N GLU A 174 14.84 25.49 -9.75
CA GLU A 174 15.54 25.76 -11.00
C GLU A 174 14.47 25.77 -12.09
N PRO A 175 14.25 26.89 -12.79
CA PRO A 175 13.23 26.94 -13.82
C PRO A 175 13.66 26.00 -14.95
N SER A 176 13.10 24.79 -14.95
CA SER A 176 12.42 24.19 -16.09
C SER A 176 12.97 24.71 -17.44
N LYS A 177 14.22 24.36 -17.77
CA LYS A 177 14.84 24.88 -18.99
C LYS A 177 14.43 24.12 -20.25
N ASP A 178 13.68 23.04 -20.12
CA ASP A 178 13.34 22.13 -21.22
C ASP A 178 11.85 21.72 -21.26
N TRP A 179 10.93 22.66 -21.03
CA TRP A 179 9.56 22.44 -21.51
C TRP A 179 9.53 22.74 -23.02
N PRO A 180 9.23 21.76 -23.90
CA PRO A 180 9.10 22.03 -25.31
C PRO A 180 7.95 23.02 -25.52
N ASN A 181 8.31 24.18 -26.05
CA ASN A 181 7.42 25.25 -26.42
C ASN A 181 6.44 24.71 -27.48
N LEU A 182 5.25 24.29 -27.06
CA LEU A 182 4.13 24.02 -27.98
C LEU A 182 3.62 25.37 -28.47
N GLY A 183 4.40 25.95 -29.38
CA GLY A 183 4.06 27.15 -30.11
C GLY A 183 2.73 26.93 -30.83
N GLY A 184 1.73 27.68 -30.38
CA GLY A 184 0.50 27.88 -31.12
C GLY A 184 0.83 28.38 -32.53
N LYS A 185 0.26 27.72 -33.53
CA LYS A 185 0.12 28.29 -34.85
C LYS A 185 -1.35 28.19 -35.23
N THR A 186 -2.06 29.26 -34.88
CA THR A 186 -3.27 29.67 -35.58
C THR A 186 -2.93 29.92 -37.05
N MET A 187 -3.58 29.20 -37.94
CA MET A 187 -4.10 29.71 -39.22
C MET A 187 -5.38 28.95 -39.53
#